data_AF-A0A7C7DB50-F1
#
_entry.id   AF-A0A7C7DB50-F1
#
_cell.length_a   1.000
_cell.length_b   1.000
_cell.length_c   1.000
_cell.angle_alpha   90.00
_cell.angle_beta   90.00
_cell.angle_gamma   90.00
#
_symmetry.space_group_name_H-M   'P 1'
#
loop_
_entity.id
_entity.type
_entity.pdbx_description
1 polymer ?
#
loop_
_entity_poly.entity_id
_entity_poly.type
_entity_poly.pdbx_seq_one_letter_code
_entity_poly.pdbx_strand_id
1 'polypeptide(L)'
;MVATVTTTLDPTARLVEEKAAEKGKRVSIKRTLCSSAFEALLAGNPEEHDRLLSVYVENLAKEADVIVLAQVSMAKLAPRLAGRVAVPVLTSPNLAVDAVKRIIDTMP
;
A
#
# COMPACT_ATOMS: atom_id res chain seq x y z
N MET A 1 3.99 1.18 -5.04
CA MET A 1 3.25 1.88 -3.97
C MET A 1 2.05 2.56 -4.58
N VAL A 2 0.87 2.34 -4.01
CA VAL A 2 -0.40 2.78 -4.57
C VAL A 2 -1.08 3.76 -3.62
N ALA A 3 -1.61 4.85 -4.17
CA ALA A 3 -2.45 5.81 -3.49
C ALA A 3 -3.56 6.33 -4.44
N THR A 4 -4.57 6.98 -3.89
CA THR A 4 -5.61 7.74 -4.59
C THR A 4 -5.45 9.25 -4.38
N VAL A 5 -4.60 9.70 -3.44
CA VAL A 5 -4.23 11.12 -3.29
C VAL A 5 -2.72 11.31 -3.45
N THR A 6 -2.33 12.40 -4.12
CA THR A 6 -0.93 12.68 -4.48
C THR A 6 -0.04 12.98 -3.28
N THR A 7 -0.58 13.66 -2.27
CA THR A 7 0.17 14.11 -1.07
C THR A 7 0.71 12.97 -0.21
N THR A 8 0.26 11.72 -0.43
CA THR A 8 0.74 10.55 0.31
C THR A 8 1.97 9.90 -0.32
N LEU A 9 2.12 9.93 -1.65
CA LEU A 9 3.10 9.09 -2.36
C LEU A 9 4.54 9.49 -2.04
N ASP A 10 4.88 10.78 -2.21
CA ASP A 10 6.27 11.22 -2.10
C ASP A 10 6.82 11.13 -0.67
N PRO A 11 6.12 11.60 0.38
CA PRO A 11 6.61 11.45 1.76
C PRO A 11 6.78 9.98 2.16
N THR A 12 5.84 9.12 1.77
CA THR A 12 5.89 7.69 2.12
C THR A 12 7.02 6.97 1.39
N ALA A 13 7.20 7.23 0.09
CA ALA A 13 8.25 6.63 -0.70
C ALA A 13 9.64 7.06 -0.19
N ARG A 14 9.81 8.34 0.12
CA ARG A 14 11.05 8.88 0.69
C ARG A 14 11.41 8.19 2.00
N LEU A 15 10.45 8.01 2.91
CA LEU A 15 10.68 7.32 4.18
C LEU A 15 11.16 5.87 3.96
N VAL A 16 10.56 5.16 3.01
CA VAL A 16 10.97 3.78 2.68
C VAL A 16 12.38 3.75 2.08
N GLU A 17 12.69 4.67 1.17
CA GLU A 17 14.04 4.82 0.58
C GLU A 17 15.09 5.12 1.66
N GLU A 18 14.81 6.05 2.58
CA GLU A 18 15.69 6.39 3.70
C GLU A 18 15.94 5.18 4.60
N LYS A 19 14.89 4.44 4.99
CA LYS A 19 15.02 3.22 5.81
C LYS A 19 15.71 2.07 5.10
N ALA A 20 15.56 1.96 3.79
CA ALA A 20 16.31 0.99 3.00
C ALA A 20 17.80 1.34 2.98
N ALA A 21 18.14 2.61 2.75
CA ALA A 21 19.51 3.10 2.75
C ALA A 21 20.21 2.90 4.11
N GLU A 22 19.54 3.22 5.23
CA GLU A 22 20.03 2.95 6.60
C GLU A 22 20.38 1.47 6.82
N LYS A 23 19.67 0.56 6.14
CA LYS A 23 19.88 -0.90 6.22
C LYS A 23 20.79 -1.45 5.12
N GLY A 24 21.41 -0.59 4.30
CA GLY A 24 22.24 -1.02 3.16
C GLY A 24 21.47 -1.80 2.09
N LYS A 25 20.15 -1.60 1.99
CA LYS A 25 19.28 -2.25 1.00
C LYS A 25 18.99 -1.29 -0.15
N ARG A 26 18.99 -1.81 -1.37
CA ARG A 26 18.49 -1.08 -2.55
C ARG A 26 17.03 -1.42 -2.76
N VAL A 27 16.20 -0.40 -2.95
CA VAL A 27 14.78 -0.53 -3.28
C VAL A 27 14.46 0.32 -4.50
N SER A 28 13.56 -0.16 -5.34
CA SER A 28 12.98 0.60 -6.46
C SER A 28 11.49 0.80 -6.16
N ILE A 29 11.06 2.06 -6.06
CA ILE A 29 9.67 2.38 -5.71
C ILE A 29 8.96 3.00 -6.92
N LYS A 30 8.12 2.19 -7.58
CA LYS A 30 7.10 2.69 -8.51
C LYS A 30 6.01 3.38 -7.70
N ARG A 31 5.94 4.71 -7.75
CA ARG A 31 4.87 5.53 -7.16
C ARG A 31 3.71 5.55 -8.14
N THR A 32 2.51 5.25 -7.68
CA THR A 32 1.38 5.11 -8.60
C THR A 32 0.09 5.64 -7.99
N LEU A 33 -0.54 6.55 -8.74
CA LEU A 33 -1.81 7.16 -8.38
C LEU A 33 -2.94 6.49 -9.16
N CYS A 34 -3.92 5.93 -8.47
CA CYS A 34 -5.13 5.40 -9.08
C CYS A 34 -6.17 6.52 -9.20
N SER A 35 -6.00 7.40 -10.20
CA SER A 35 -6.85 8.59 -10.36
C SER A 35 -8.33 8.25 -10.55
N SER A 36 -8.65 7.19 -11.29
CA SER A 36 -10.04 6.77 -11.52
C SER A 36 -10.72 6.29 -10.23
N ALA A 37 -10.01 5.59 -9.34
CA ALA A 37 -10.55 5.23 -8.03
C ALA A 37 -10.79 6.49 -7.18
N PHE A 38 -9.89 7.47 -7.24
CA PHE A 38 -10.07 8.75 -6.55
C PHE A 38 -11.31 9.51 -7.04
N GLU A 39 -11.52 9.58 -8.36
CA GLU A 39 -12.71 10.18 -8.97
C GLU A 39 -14.00 9.49 -8.52
N ALA A 40 -14.02 8.16 -8.46
CA ALA A 40 -15.17 7.40 -7.95
C ALA A 40 -15.47 7.74 -6.48
N LEU A 41 -14.43 7.93 -5.65
CA LEU A 41 -14.59 8.37 -4.26
C LEU A 41 -15.17 9.78 -4.17
N LEU A 42 -14.69 10.72 -4.99
CA LEU A 42 -15.22 12.09 -5.07
C LEU A 42 -16.69 12.12 -5.54
N ALA A 43 -17.08 11.18 -6.41
CA ALA A 43 -18.45 11.00 -6.86
C ALA A 43 -19.36 10.30 -5.83
N GLY A 44 -18.86 9.99 -4.62
CA GLY A 44 -19.62 9.31 -3.58
C GLY A 44 -19.85 7.83 -3.82
N ASN A 45 -19.02 7.19 -4.67
CA ASN A 45 -19.11 5.78 -5.00
C ASN A 45 -17.91 4.98 -4.45
N PRO A 46 -17.91 4.65 -3.14
CA PRO A 46 -16.81 3.92 -2.51
C PRO A 46 -16.66 2.47 -2.99
N GLU A 47 -17.73 1.85 -3.49
CA GLU A 47 -17.69 0.49 -4.03
C GLU A 47 -16.96 0.46 -5.37
N GLU A 48 -17.23 1.44 -6.23
CA GLU A 48 -16.52 1.60 -7.50
C GLU A 48 -15.06 1.99 -7.28
N HIS A 49 -14.76 2.87 -6.31
CA HIS A 49 -13.39 3.13 -5.87
C HIS A 49 -12.66 1.82 -5.53
N ASP A 50 -13.28 0.96 -4.71
CA ASP A 50 -12.69 -0.30 -4.27
C ASP A 50 -12.49 -1.28 -5.43
N ARG A 51 -13.44 -1.34 -6.37
CA ARG A 51 -13.37 -2.18 -7.58
C ARG A 51 -12.23 -1.73 -8.49
N LEU A 52 -12.18 -0.44 -8.84
CA LEU A 52 -11.15 0.14 -9.71
C LEU A 52 -9.76 -0.04 -9.11
N LEU A 53 -9.62 0.23 -7.82
CA LEU A 53 -8.36 0.08 -7.11
C LEU A 53 -7.89 -1.39 -7.06
N SER A 54 -8.80 -2.34 -6.91
CA SER A 54 -8.46 -3.78 -6.92
C SER A 54 -7.90 -4.23 -8.26
N VAL A 55 -8.59 -3.89 -9.36
CA VAL A 55 -8.13 -4.18 -10.74
C VAL A 55 -6.77 -3.55 -11.00
N TYR A 56 -6.58 -2.33 -10.52
CA TYR A 56 -5.31 -1.61 -10.67
C TYR A 56 -4.16 -2.29 -9.94
N VAL A 57 -4.39 -2.73 -8.69
CA VAL A 57 -3.41 -3.47 -7.89
C VAL A 57 -3.10 -4.83 -8.53
N GLU A 58 -4.10 -5.55 -9.03
CA GLU A 58 -3.90 -6.85 -9.69
C GLU A 58 -3.00 -6.74 -10.93
N ASN A 59 -3.10 -5.65 -11.69
CA ASN A 59 -2.19 -5.40 -12.82
C ASN A 59 -0.78 -5.02 -12.36
N LEU A 60 -0.65 -4.13 -11.36
CA LEU A 60 0.66 -3.75 -10.83
C LEU A 60 1.40 -4.92 -10.19
N ALA A 61 0.68 -5.86 -9.58
CA ALA A 61 1.25 -7.06 -8.97
C ALA A 61 1.98 -7.98 -9.97
N LYS A 62 1.75 -7.82 -11.28
CA LYS A 62 2.47 -8.55 -12.33
C LYS A 62 3.90 -8.03 -12.56
N GLU A 63 4.19 -6.80 -12.11
CA GLU A 63 5.45 -6.09 -12.37
C GLU A 63 6.20 -5.70 -11.09
N ALA A 64 5.69 -6.06 -9.90
CA ALA A 64 6.22 -5.62 -8.62
C ALA A 64 6.33 -6.78 -7.64
N ASP A 65 7.41 -6.82 -6.85
CA ASP A 65 7.64 -7.87 -5.85
C ASP A 65 6.76 -7.70 -4.59
N VAL A 66 6.32 -6.47 -4.31
CA VAL A 66 5.49 -6.09 -3.16
C VAL A 66 4.59 -4.92 -3.54
N ILE A 67 3.33 -4.98 -3.12
CA ILE A 67 2.40 -3.85 -3.22
C ILE A 67 2.25 -3.19 -1.84
N VAL A 68 2.35 -1.87 -1.79
CA VAL A 68 2.06 -1.07 -0.59
C VAL A 68 0.83 -0.22 -0.87
N LEU A 69 -0.25 -0.43 -0.12
CA LEU A 69 -1.42 0.45 -0.09
C LEU A 69 -1.15 1.55 0.94
N ALA A 70 -0.87 2.76 0.46
CA ALA A 70 -0.26 3.81 1.28
C ALA A 70 -1.26 4.58 2.17
N GLN A 71 -2.57 4.42 1.96
CA GLN A 71 -3.60 5.12 2.74
C GLN A 71 -4.41 4.16 3.60
N VAL A 72 -4.73 4.59 4.82
CA VAL A 72 -5.48 3.81 5.82
C VAL A 72 -6.84 3.35 5.27
N SER A 73 -7.55 4.21 4.52
CA SER A 73 -8.84 3.88 3.91
C SER A 73 -8.79 2.68 2.96
N MET A 74 -7.62 2.36 2.41
CA MET A 74 -7.41 1.23 1.51
C MET A 74 -7.16 -0.10 2.26
N ALA A 75 -6.93 -0.07 3.58
CA ALA A 75 -6.54 -1.26 4.33
C ALA A 75 -7.58 -2.39 4.26
N LYS A 76 -8.87 -2.04 4.17
CA LYS A 76 -9.99 -2.98 3.97
C LYS A 76 -9.89 -3.82 2.68
N LEU A 77 -9.07 -3.38 1.70
CA LEU A 77 -8.88 -4.09 0.45
C LEU A 77 -7.82 -5.19 0.54
N ALA A 78 -6.87 -5.11 1.48
CA ALA A 78 -5.80 -6.10 1.56
C ALA A 78 -6.30 -7.54 1.73
N PRO A 79 -7.30 -7.84 2.59
CA PRO A 79 -7.87 -9.19 2.66
C PRO A 79 -8.57 -9.65 1.37
N ARG A 80 -9.14 -8.71 0.59
CA ARG A 80 -9.82 -9.02 -0.67
C ARG A 80 -8.84 -9.31 -1.81
N LEU A 81 -7.68 -8.65 -1.75
CA LEU A 81 -6.57 -8.83 -2.69
C LEU A 81 -5.73 -10.06 -2.35
N ALA A 82 -5.72 -10.48 -1.07
CA ALA A 82 -5.07 -11.71 -0.65
C ALA A 82 -5.63 -12.91 -1.42
N GLY A 83 -4.74 -13.64 -2.10
CA GLY A 83 -5.11 -14.77 -2.97
C GLY A 83 -5.53 -14.39 -4.39
N ARG A 84 -5.74 -13.10 -4.70
CA ARG A 84 -5.92 -12.60 -6.08
C ARG A 84 -4.63 -12.14 -6.72
N VAL A 85 -3.65 -11.74 -5.90
CA VAL A 85 -2.32 -11.36 -6.34
C VAL A 85 -1.27 -12.30 -5.76
N ALA A 86 -0.21 -12.57 -6.54
CA ALA A 86 0.86 -13.48 -6.14
C ALA A 86 1.87 -12.86 -5.17
N VAL A 87 1.82 -11.53 -4.99
CA VAL A 87 2.79 -10.78 -4.19
C VAL A 87 2.17 -10.22 -2.91
N PRO A 88 2.96 -10.01 -1.86
CA PRO A 88 2.46 -9.44 -0.61
C PRO A 88 1.82 -8.07 -0.83
N VAL A 89 0.65 -7.86 -0.22
CA VAL A 89 -0.03 -6.56 -0.15
C VAL A 89 0.10 -6.04 1.26
N LEU A 90 0.88 -4.97 1.43
CA LEU A 90 1.13 -4.34 2.71
C LEU A 90 0.24 -3.11 2.91
N THR A 91 -0.21 -2.91 4.14
CA THR A 91 -1.01 -1.75 4.55
C THR A 91 -0.43 -1.16 5.82
N SER A 92 -0.45 0.17 5.94
CA SER A 92 0.11 0.87 7.11
C SER A 92 -0.43 0.37 8.47
N PRO A 93 -1.76 0.21 8.69
CA PRO A 93 -2.28 -0.24 9.98
C PRO A 93 -1.76 -1.61 10.41
N ASN A 94 -1.83 -2.61 9.51
CA ASN A 94 -1.36 -3.97 9.80
C ASN A 94 0.14 -3.99 10.11
N LEU A 95 0.95 -3.27 9.32
CA LEU A 95 2.40 -3.17 9.57
C LEU A 95 2.71 -2.52 10.93
N ALA A 96 1.94 -1.51 11.32
CA ALA A 96 2.11 -0.84 12.62
C ALA A 96 1.77 -1.78 13.78
N VAL A 97 0.64 -2.49 13.70
CA VAL A 97 0.25 -3.48 14.73
C VAL A 97 1.27 -4.60 14.84
N ASP A 98 1.77 -5.13 13.72
CA ASP A 98 2.81 -6.16 13.71
C ASP A 98 4.12 -5.65 14.33
N ALA A 99 4.47 -4.39 14.11
CA ALA A 99 5.65 -3.78 14.72
C ALA A 99 5.48 -3.62 16.24
N VAL A 100 4.32 -3.13 16.71
CA VAL A 100 4.01 -3.00 18.14
C VAL A 100 4.03 -4.37 18.81
N LYS A 101 3.41 -5.38 18.20
CA LYS A 101 3.42 -6.75 18.71
C LYS A 101 4.85 -7.27 18.89
N ARG A 102 5.71 -7.12 17.87
CA ARG A 102 7.13 -7.52 17.97
C ARG A 102 7.86 -6.82 19.11
N ILE A 103 7.59 -5.54 19.35
CA ILE A 103 8.20 -4.82 20.47
C ILE A 103 7.74 -5.43 21.79
N ILE A 104 6.42 -5.58 22.00
CA ILE A 104 5.84 -6.15 23.22
C ILE A 104 6.38 -7.56 23.50
N ASP A 105 6.43 -8.42 22.48
CA ASP A 105 6.92 -9.81 22.61
C ASP A 105 8.42 -9.86 22.99
N THR A 106 9.17 -8.79 22.74
CA THR A 106 10.61 -8.68 23.10
C THR A 106 10.86 -7.87 24.37
N MET A 107 9.82 -7.34 25.02
CA MET A 107 9.97 -6.65 26.29
C MET A 107 10.17 -7.69 27.42
N PRO A 108 11.11 -7.42 28.34
CA PRO A 108 11.37 -8.30 29.49
C PRO A 108 10.24 -8.31 30.52
#